data_AF-A0A945FFF9-F1
#
_entry.id   AF-A0A945FFF9-F1
#
_cell.length_a   1.000
_cell.length_b   1.000
_cell.length_c   1.000
_cell.angle_alpha   90.00
_cell.angle_beta   90.00
_cell.angle_gamma   90.00
#
_symmetry.space_group_name_H-M   'P 1'
#
loop_
_entity.id
_entity.type
_entity.pdbx_description
1 polymer ?
#
loop_
_entity_poly.entity_id
_entity_poly.type
_entity_poly.pdbx_seq_one_letter_code
_entity_poly.pdbx_strand_id
1 'polypeptide(L)'
;DIKLNSKLFFRIDTLFKNRMNLNLSKEQLRVLELYHLSFVRSGAELKVSEQQKLKKILQRLAELGTLFTQNLLKDEREWSMNVTEKDLLGCPKFIKDAASEAAKDRGIDGYIITLSRSLIVPFLQFSPRRDLRQKAFSAWELRGANQGKTNNLDIVQETLILRQERANLLGYNSFADFKLETEMARSPERVTELLMAVWEPAKLMANRDAKILTEMMKIDGFDEKFLPSDWRYYSEKRRVAEHDLNETELKPYFQLNQMIKASFHCAKKLFNLDFRQIDAPMYHSDVMAWEVTRENKHIAIFIGDYFARPSKRSGAWCSRFRSQSSMDKDQRPITVNVCNFAKAPEGQQCLLNFDDARTLFHEFGHALHSMLSNVKYAYISGTSVARDFVELPSQLYEHWLSVPSVLEKFAIHAETNEPIPKDLLKKLLDAENYDQGFSTVEYVSSALVDLAFHNEIPTKDPMQKQREVLDRIKMPAEITMRHATPHFAHIFSGDGYSSGYYSYMWSEVMDADAFEAFNEINDPFDPEIAHSLEKHIYSAGGSLPAEELYMNFRGSMPKVEALLKGRGFLKA
;
A
#
# COMPACT_ATOMS: atom_id res chain seq x y z
N ASP A 1 -21.97 -20.81 -3.38
CA ASP A 1 -23.06 -21.45 -4.13
C ASP A 1 -22.95 -21.31 -5.66
N ILE A 2 -22.73 -20.11 -6.21
CA ILE A 2 -22.56 -19.95 -7.68
C ILE A 2 -21.37 -20.76 -8.24
N LYS A 3 -20.18 -20.61 -7.64
CA LYS A 3 -18.95 -21.26 -8.11
C LYS A 3 -18.91 -22.79 -7.94
N LEU A 4 -19.79 -23.34 -7.09
CA LEU A 4 -19.91 -24.78 -6.84
C LEU A 4 -21.10 -25.41 -7.59
N ASN A 5 -21.79 -24.64 -8.43
CA ASN A 5 -22.91 -25.17 -9.21
C ASN A 5 -22.39 -26.03 -10.36
N SER A 6 -22.58 -27.35 -10.26
CA SER A 6 -22.07 -28.31 -11.25
C SER A 6 -22.65 -28.12 -12.65
N LYS A 7 -23.95 -27.79 -12.77
CA LYS A 7 -24.58 -27.53 -14.08
C LYS A 7 -24.02 -26.27 -14.75
N LEU A 8 -23.71 -25.24 -13.96
CA LEU A 8 -23.09 -24.02 -14.45
C LEU A 8 -21.63 -24.27 -14.86
N PHE A 9 -20.86 -24.96 -14.01
CA PHE A 9 -19.48 -25.32 -14.32
C PHE A 9 -19.38 -26.19 -15.57
N PHE A 10 -20.26 -27.18 -15.73
CA PHE A 10 -20.31 -28.01 -16.93
C PHE A 10 -20.44 -27.18 -18.22
N ARG A 11 -21.26 -26.11 -18.21
CA ARG A 11 -21.40 -25.21 -19.36
C ARG A 11 -20.12 -24.42 -19.64
N ILE A 12 -19.49 -23.89 -18.59
CA ILE A 12 -18.22 -23.14 -18.70
C ILE A 12 -17.09 -24.06 -19.18
N ASP A 13 -16.97 -25.24 -18.59
CA ASP A 13 -15.97 -26.25 -18.94
C ASP A 13 -16.14 -26.77 -20.37
N THR A 14 -17.39 -26.95 -20.83
CA THR A 14 -17.67 -27.29 -22.24
C THR A 14 -17.13 -26.21 -23.19
N LEU A 15 -17.37 -24.93 -22.88
CA LEU A 15 -16.83 -23.83 -23.68
C LEU A 15 -15.30 -23.79 -23.61
N PHE A 16 -14.72 -23.93 -22.42
CA PHE A 16 -13.28 -23.92 -22.21
C PHE A 16 -12.57 -25.04 -22.96
N LYS A 17 -13.08 -26.27 -22.93
CA LYS A 17 -12.52 -27.41 -23.66
C LYS A 17 -12.60 -27.23 -25.17
N ASN A 18 -13.62 -26.56 -25.67
CA ASN A 18 -13.78 -26.28 -27.10
C ASN A 18 -13.21 -24.90 -27.53
N ARG A 19 -12.55 -24.16 -26.64
CA ARG A 19 -12.23 -22.72 -26.84
C ARG A 19 -11.49 -22.40 -28.13
N MET A 20 -10.63 -23.31 -28.59
CA MET A 20 -9.86 -23.14 -29.84
C MET A 20 -10.72 -23.20 -31.11
N ASN A 21 -11.94 -23.74 -31.04
CA ASN A 21 -12.87 -23.87 -32.17
C ASN A 21 -14.03 -22.87 -32.14
N LEU A 22 -14.09 -22.00 -31.12
CA LEU A 22 -15.21 -21.07 -30.91
C LEU A 22 -15.04 -19.70 -31.60
N ASN A 23 -13.95 -19.51 -32.36
CA ASN A 23 -13.60 -18.24 -33.03
C ASN A 23 -13.72 -17.02 -32.08
N LEU A 24 -13.19 -17.15 -30.86
CA LEU A 24 -13.22 -16.11 -29.85
C LEU A 24 -12.18 -15.03 -30.16
N SER A 25 -12.51 -13.77 -29.91
CA SER A 25 -11.51 -12.71 -29.77
C SER A 25 -10.54 -13.02 -28.61
N LYS A 26 -9.35 -12.42 -28.63
CA LYS A 26 -8.36 -12.57 -27.54
C LYS A 26 -8.96 -12.26 -26.16
N GLU A 27 -9.74 -11.18 -26.06
CA GLU A 27 -10.37 -10.79 -24.80
C GLU A 27 -11.44 -11.80 -24.35
N GLN A 28 -12.26 -12.33 -25.28
CA GLN A 28 -13.23 -13.39 -24.97
C GLN A 28 -12.56 -14.66 -24.49
N LEU A 29 -11.47 -15.07 -25.14
CA LEU A 29 -10.68 -16.22 -24.73
C LEU A 29 -10.13 -16.00 -23.31
N ARG A 30 -9.51 -14.85 -23.06
CA ARG A 30 -8.98 -14.48 -21.74
C ARG A 30 -10.05 -14.55 -20.64
N VAL A 31 -11.22 -13.98 -20.89
CA VAL A 31 -12.33 -14.02 -19.93
C VAL A 31 -12.80 -15.45 -19.69
N LEU A 32 -12.94 -16.26 -20.73
CA LEU A 32 -13.33 -17.68 -20.59
C LEU A 32 -12.31 -18.46 -19.74
N GLU A 33 -11.02 -18.27 -20.00
CA GLU A 33 -9.94 -18.91 -19.23
C GLU A 33 -9.96 -18.49 -17.76
N LEU A 34 -10.10 -17.19 -17.48
CA LEU A 34 -10.18 -16.68 -16.11
C LEU A 34 -11.47 -17.13 -15.39
N TYR A 35 -12.59 -17.26 -16.08
CA TYR A 35 -13.82 -17.81 -15.51
C TYR A 35 -13.65 -19.28 -15.16
N HIS A 36 -13.14 -20.09 -16.10
CA HIS A 36 -12.89 -21.51 -15.86
C HIS A 36 -11.95 -21.72 -14.67
N LEU A 37 -10.80 -21.04 -14.68
CA LEU A 37 -9.82 -21.07 -13.61
C LEU A 37 -10.42 -20.67 -12.26
N SER A 38 -11.25 -19.61 -12.23
CA SER A 38 -11.92 -19.18 -11.01
C SER A 38 -12.89 -20.24 -10.46
N PHE A 39 -13.58 -21.01 -11.31
CA PHE A 39 -14.42 -22.12 -10.87
C PHE A 39 -13.60 -23.29 -10.33
N VAL A 40 -12.55 -23.71 -11.06
CA VAL A 40 -11.64 -24.78 -10.63
C VAL A 40 -11.04 -24.46 -9.27
N ARG A 41 -10.47 -23.25 -9.11
CA ARG A 41 -9.87 -22.76 -7.84
C ARG A 41 -10.90 -22.50 -6.73
N SER A 42 -12.18 -22.52 -7.04
CA SER A 42 -13.27 -22.49 -6.06
C SER A 42 -13.75 -23.90 -5.68
N GLY A 43 -13.15 -24.96 -6.23
CA GLY A 43 -13.48 -26.35 -5.95
C GLY A 43 -14.60 -26.93 -6.82
N ALA A 44 -14.86 -26.37 -8.00
CA ALA A 44 -15.92 -26.87 -8.89
C ALA A 44 -15.72 -28.34 -9.33
N GLU A 45 -14.47 -28.81 -9.35
CA GLU A 45 -14.09 -30.19 -9.72
C GLU A 45 -14.06 -31.15 -8.52
N LEU A 46 -14.20 -30.65 -7.30
CA LEU A 46 -14.18 -31.47 -6.09
C LEU A 46 -15.42 -32.35 -5.97
N LYS A 47 -15.30 -33.46 -5.24
CA LYS A 47 -16.48 -34.27 -4.88
C LYS A 47 -17.40 -33.47 -3.96
N VAL A 48 -18.70 -33.80 -3.97
CA VAL A 48 -19.72 -33.07 -3.18
C VAL A 48 -19.34 -32.94 -1.70
N SER A 49 -18.77 -33.99 -1.09
CA SER A 49 -18.34 -33.96 0.31
C SER A 49 -17.17 -32.99 0.56
N GLU A 50 -16.22 -32.90 -0.37
CA GLU A 50 -15.08 -31.97 -0.32
C GLU A 50 -15.53 -30.53 -0.58
N GLN A 51 -16.48 -30.32 -1.50
CA GLN A 51 -17.10 -29.01 -1.72
C GLN A 51 -17.78 -28.47 -0.46
N GLN A 52 -18.47 -29.32 0.32
CA GLN A 52 -19.06 -28.91 1.60
C GLN A 52 -18.00 -28.54 2.64
N LYS A 53 -16.88 -29.25 2.70
CA LYS A 53 -15.74 -28.88 3.56
C LYS A 53 -15.16 -27.54 3.15
N LEU A 54 -14.87 -27.35 1.86
CA LEU A 54 -14.34 -26.10 1.33
C LEU A 54 -15.29 -24.92 1.60
N LYS A 55 -16.61 -25.11 1.44
CA LYS A 55 -17.60 -24.08 1.76
C LYS A 55 -17.52 -23.64 3.23
N LYS A 56 -17.41 -24.57 4.17
CA LYS A 56 -17.26 -24.26 5.61
C LYS A 56 -15.96 -23.52 5.89
N ILE A 57 -14.85 -23.96 5.28
CA ILE A 57 -13.54 -23.30 5.40
C ILE A 57 -13.62 -21.86 4.91
N LEU A 58 -14.16 -21.62 3.71
CA LEU A 58 -14.27 -20.28 3.14
C LEU A 58 -15.19 -19.36 3.94
N GLN A 59 -16.31 -19.88 4.46
CA GLN A 59 -17.19 -19.12 5.34
C GLN A 59 -16.45 -18.71 6.61
N ARG A 60 -15.75 -19.65 7.24
CA ARG A 60 -15.01 -19.38 8.48
C ARG A 60 -13.86 -18.39 8.26
N LEU A 61 -13.11 -18.51 7.16
CA LEU A 61 -12.08 -17.54 6.78
C LEU A 61 -12.64 -16.12 6.60
N ALA A 62 -13.83 -15.97 6.01
CA ALA A 62 -14.48 -14.67 5.86
C ALA A 62 -14.90 -14.06 7.21
N GLU A 63 -15.43 -14.89 8.12
CA GLU A 63 -15.76 -14.48 9.50
C GLU A 63 -14.50 -14.04 10.27
N LEU A 64 -13.43 -14.83 10.21
CA LEU A 64 -12.15 -14.55 10.85
C LEU A 64 -11.53 -13.25 10.36
N GLY A 65 -11.52 -13.01 9.04
CA GLY A 65 -10.98 -11.78 8.47
C GLY A 65 -11.75 -10.53 8.90
N THR A 66 -13.09 -10.64 8.99
CA THR A 66 -13.94 -9.55 9.49
C THR A 66 -13.64 -9.26 10.97
N LEU A 67 -13.55 -10.31 11.79
CA LEU A 67 -13.25 -10.19 13.21
C LEU A 67 -11.86 -9.58 13.45
N PHE A 68 -10.85 -10.00 12.68
CA PHE A 68 -9.49 -9.46 12.73
C PHE A 68 -9.48 -7.93 12.56
N THR A 69 -10.14 -7.43 11.52
CA THR A 69 -10.21 -5.98 11.26
C THR A 69 -11.01 -5.24 12.33
N GLN A 70 -12.12 -5.82 12.81
CA GLN A 70 -12.94 -5.20 13.84
C GLN A 70 -12.19 -5.07 15.17
N ASN A 71 -11.43 -6.10 15.55
CA ASN A 71 -10.57 -6.07 16.73
C ASN A 71 -9.49 -5.00 16.63
N LEU A 72 -8.82 -4.91 15.47
CA LEU A 72 -7.79 -3.89 15.22
C LEU A 72 -8.38 -2.47 15.29
N LEU A 73 -9.52 -2.23 14.63
CA LEU A 73 -10.21 -0.94 14.66
C LEU A 73 -10.65 -0.57 16.07
N LYS A 74 -11.06 -1.56 16.87
CA LYS A 74 -11.45 -1.36 18.27
C LYS A 74 -10.24 -0.93 19.12
N ASP A 75 -9.12 -1.64 19.01
CA ASP A 75 -7.88 -1.29 19.72
C ASP A 75 -7.40 0.13 19.36
N GLU A 76 -7.44 0.49 18.06
CA GLU A 76 -7.05 1.83 17.59
C GLU A 76 -8.01 2.94 18.06
N ARG A 77 -9.30 2.62 18.21
CA ARG A 77 -10.31 3.55 18.68
C ARG A 77 -10.24 3.78 20.19
N GLU A 78 -10.06 2.71 20.96
CA GLU A 78 -10.09 2.74 22.42
C GLU A 78 -8.78 3.29 23.02
N TRP A 79 -7.65 3.08 22.36
CA TRP A 79 -6.38 3.63 22.84
C TRP A 79 -6.23 5.11 22.52
N SER A 80 -5.91 5.89 23.56
CA SER A 80 -5.37 7.23 23.45
C SER A 80 -4.45 7.52 24.63
N MET A 81 -3.49 8.41 24.42
CA MET A 81 -2.61 8.91 25.47
C MET A 81 -2.83 10.41 25.64
N ASN A 82 -3.44 10.81 26.75
CA ASN A 82 -3.55 12.21 27.14
C ASN A 82 -2.15 12.78 27.34
N VAL A 83 -1.90 13.95 26.74
CA VAL A 83 -0.65 14.69 26.88
C VAL A 83 -0.97 16.14 27.22
N THR A 84 -0.17 16.75 28.08
CA THR A 84 -0.28 18.18 28.39
C THR A 84 0.48 19.01 27.35
N GLU A 85 0.23 20.32 27.33
CA GLU A 85 1.05 21.22 26.51
C GLU A 85 2.54 21.15 26.87
N LYS A 86 2.86 20.90 28.16
CA LYS A 86 4.23 20.69 28.64
C LYS A 86 4.86 19.43 28.04
N ASP A 87 4.08 18.36 27.87
CA ASP A 87 4.56 17.12 27.26
C ASP A 87 4.85 17.27 25.75
N LEU A 88 4.25 18.28 25.12
CA LEU A 88 4.44 18.63 23.71
C LEU A 88 5.47 19.75 23.49
N LEU A 89 6.22 20.15 24.52
CA LEU A 89 7.35 21.08 24.35
C LEU A 89 8.41 20.45 23.45
N GLY A 90 8.85 21.21 22.44
CA GLY A 90 9.78 20.74 21.40
C GLY A 90 9.10 20.06 20.21
N CYS A 91 7.82 19.67 20.31
CA CYS A 91 7.08 19.19 19.15
C CYS A 91 6.70 20.35 18.20
N PRO A 92 6.78 20.14 16.87
CA PRO A 92 6.26 21.08 15.87
C PRO A 92 4.77 21.39 16.06
N LYS A 93 4.35 22.60 15.65
CA LYS A 93 2.95 23.06 15.75
C LYS A 93 1.96 22.06 15.16
N PHE A 94 2.26 21.48 14.00
CA PHE A 94 1.34 20.54 13.34
C PHE A 94 1.04 19.27 14.16
N ILE A 95 1.94 18.85 15.07
CA ILE A 95 1.67 17.72 15.97
C ILE A 95 0.68 18.15 17.05
N LYS A 96 0.84 19.37 17.58
CA LYS A 96 -0.09 19.93 18.58
C LYS A 96 -1.48 20.10 17.97
N ASP A 97 -1.55 20.63 16.75
CA ASP A 97 -2.80 20.79 16.01
C ASP A 97 -3.49 19.44 15.78
N ALA A 98 -2.75 18.44 15.28
CA ALA A 98 -3.29 17.10 15.05
C ALA A 98 -3.71 16.37 16.35
N ALA A 99 -2.96 16.56 17.44
CA ALA A 99 -3.31 16.00 18.75
C ALA A 99 -4.56 16.66 19.36
N SER A 100 -4.77 17.95 19.11
CA SER A 100 -5.96 18.69 19.52
C SER A 100 -7.19 18.28 18.71
N GLU A 101 -7.07 18.18 17.38
CA GLU A 101 -8.17 17.74 16.53
C GLU A 101 -8.56 16.28 16.84
N ALA A 102 -7.58 15.41 17.11
CA ALA A 102 -7.85 14.04 17.54
C ALA A 102 -8.63 13.96 18.87
N ALA A 103 -8.39 14.91 19.78
CA ALA A 103 -9.10 15.01 21.05
C ALA A 103 -10.55 15.49 20.82
N LYS A 104 -10.73 16.53 20.01
CA LYS A 104 -12.03 17.05 19.58
C LYS A 104 -12.89 15.99 18.90
N ASP A 105 -12.33 15.21 17.98
CA ASP A 105 -13.00 14.09 17.30
C ASP A 105 -13.55 13.01 18.25
N ARG A 106 -13.03 12.97 19.49
CA ARG A 106 -13.44 12.03 20.55
C ARG A 106 -14.20 12.71 21.69
N GLY A 107 -14.49 14.01 21.59
CA GLY A 107 -15.13 14.77 22.66
C GLY A 107 -14.28 14.88 23.92
N ILE A 108 -12.95 14.91 23.77
CA ILE A 108 -11.97 15.06 24.85
C ILE A 108 -11.36 16.46 24.76
N ASP A 109 -11.26 17.16 25.88
CA ASP A 109 -10.57 18.44 25.96
C ASP A 109 -9.04 18.26 25.98
N GLY A 110 -8.31 19.20 25.36
CA GLY A 110 -6.85 19.22 25.37
C GLY A 110 -6.23 18.48 24.18
N TYR A 111 -5.23 17.63 24.47
CA TYR A 111 -4.41 16.95 23.45
C TYR A 111 -4.33 15.46 23.73
N ILE A 112 -4.50 14.65 22.69
CA ILE A 112 -4.28 13.22 22.76
C ILE A 112 -3.37 12.73 21.63
N ILE A 113 -2.57 11.72 21.93
CA ILE A 113 -1.90 10.92 20.91
C ILE A 113 -2.73 9.65 20.69
N THR A 114 -2.92 9.28 19.42
CA THR A 114 -3.70 8.09 19.02
C THR A 114 -2.82 7.16 18.21
N LEU A 115 -3.31 5.94 17.91
CA LEU A 115 -2.57 4.97 17.10
C LEU A 115 -2.67 5.21 15.59
N SER A 116 -3.38 6.26 15.15
CA SER A 116 -3.43 6.64 13.73
C SER A 116 -2.02 6.94 13.23
N ARG A 117 -1.65 6.37 12.08
CA ARG A 117 -0.31 6.52 11.50
C ARG A 117 0.06 7.99 11.29
N SER A 118 -0.90 8.83 10.89
CA SER A 118 -0.74 10.27 10.67
C SER A 118 -0.48 11.09 11.93
N LEU A 119 -0.60 10.51 13.12
CA LEU A 119 -0.28 11.17 14.39
C LEU A 119 0.85 10.45 15.15
N ILE A 120 0.79 9.12 15.27
CA ILE A 120 1.78 8.38 16.03
C ILE A 120 3.17 8.44 15.39
N VAL A 121 3.28 8.36 14.06
CA VAL A 121 4.58 8.39 13.39
C VAL A 121 5.26 9.75 13.56
N PRO A 122 4.61 10.89 13.29
CA PRO A 122 5.20 12.19 13.58
C PRO A 122 5.50 12.39 15.07
N PHE A 123 4.65 11.91 15.98
CA PHE A 123 4.94 12.00 17.41
C PHE A 123 6.23 11.26 17.79
N LEU A 124 6.44 10.05 17.25
CA LEU A 124 7.68 9.28 17.45
C LEU A 124 8.90 9.93 16.79
N GLN A 125 8.69 10.69 15.71
CA GLN A 125 9.76 11.36 14.97
C GLN A 125 10.21 12.67 15.63
N PHE A 126 9.31 13.43 16.25
CA PHE A 126 9.63 14.78 16.73
C PHE A 126 9.54 14.98 18.24
N SER A 127 8.89 14.10 19.00
CA SER A 127 8.76 14.29 20.45
C SER A 127 10.10 14.07 21.14
N PRO A 128 10.65 15.05 21.89
CA PRO A 128 11.88 14.85 22.65
C PRO A 128 11.69 13.95 23.87
N ARG A 129 10.44 13.66 24.26
CA ARG A 129 10.08 12.85 25.43
C ARG A 129 10.20 11.35 25.15
N ARG A 130 11.39 10.80 25.39
CA ARG A 130 11.71 9.38 25.19
C ARG A 130 10.73 8.44 25.91
N ASP A 131 10.35 8.76 27.14
CA ASP A 131 9.38 8.00 27.94
C ASP A 131 8.01 7.90 27.26
N LEU A 132 7.54 9.01 26.67
CA LEU A 132 6.26 9.05 25.95
C LEU A 132 6.37 8.35 24.59
N ARG A 133 7.51 8.48 23.89
CA ARG A 133 7.75 7.72 22.65
C ARG A 133 7.70 6.21 22.88
N GLN A 134 8.36 5.72 23.92
CA GLN A 134 8.32 4.30 24.30
C GLN A 134 6.89 3.84 24.59
N LYS A 135 6.15 4.59 25.42
CA LYS A 135 4.75 4.28 25.75
C LYS A 135 3.85 4.24 24.51
N ALA A 136 3.98 5.22 23.62
CA ALA A 136 3.21 5.28 22.37
C ALA A 136 3.58 4.12 21.43
N PHE A 137 4.88 3.86 21.24
CA PHE A 137 5.36 2.79 20.37
C PHE A 137 4.92 1.41 20.86
N SER A 138 5.05 1.10 22.15
CA SER A 138 4.59 -0.18 22.71
C SER A 138 3.09 -0.39 22.49
N ALA A 139 2.27 0.65 22.66
CA ALA A 139 0.84 0.55 22.36
C ALA A 139 0.55 0.33 20.87
N TRP A 140 1.34 0.96 19.99
CA TRP A 140 1.22 0.80 18.54
C TRP A 140 1.58 -0.62 18.07
N GLU A 141 2.57 -1.26 18.68
CA GLU A 141 2.94 -2.65 18.38
C GLU A 141 2.00 -3.69 19.00
N LEU A 142 1.39 -3.39 20.15
CA LEU A 142 0.51 -4.33 20.86
C LEU A 142 -0.90 -4.45 20.26
N ARG A 143 -1.25 -3.67 19.23
CA ARG A 143 -2.55 -3.77 18.55
C ARG A 143 -2.83 -5.20 18.11
N GLY A 144 -4.03 -5.70 18.43
CA GLY A 144 -4.44 -7.07 18.17
C GLY A 144 -3.74 -8.12 19.04
N ALA A 145 -2.86 -7.74 19.97
CA ALA A 145 -2.21 -8.63 20.94
C ALA A 145 -2.56 -8.26 22.40
N ASN A 146 -3.47 -7.31 22.59
CA ASN A 146 -3.99 -6.96 23.91
C ASN A 146 -4.64 -8.18 24.58
N GLN A 147 -4.53 -8.28 25.91
CA GLN A 147 -5.22 -9.32 26.66
C GLN A 147 -6.74 -9.10 26.56
N GLY A 148 -7.51 -10.19 26.41
CA GLY A 148 -8.98 -10.13 26.36
C GLY A 148 -9.56 -10.27 24.95
N LYS A 149 -10.64 -9.53 24.66
CA LYS A 149 -11.53 -9.82 23.53
C LYS A 149 -11.01 -9.42 22.14
N THR A 150 -9.98 -8.59 22.07
CA THR A 150 -9.41 -8.09 20.80
C THR A 150 -8.11 -8.79 20.40
N ASN A 151 -7.75 -9.87 21.08
CA ASN A 151 -6.58 -10.68 20.73
C ASN A 151 -6.81 -11.42 19.40
N ASN A 152 -5.94 -11.18 18.42
CA ASN A 152 -5.99 -11.74 17.08
C ASN A 152 -5.10 -12.98 16.90
N LEU A 153 -4.34 -13.42 17.91
CA LEU A 153 -3.41 -14.54 17.76
C LEU A 153 -4.12 -15.86 17.46
N ASP A 154 -5.24 -16.15 18.14
CA ASP A 154 -6.07 -17.33 17.86
C ASP A 154 -6.70 -17.26 16.46
N ILE A 155 -7.11 -16.05 16.04
CA ILE A 155 -7.64 -15.79 14.69
C ILE A 155 -6.59 -16.08 13.62
N VAL A 156 -5.35 -15.63 13.85
CA VAL A 156 -4.21 -15.90 12.96
C VAL A 156 -3.94 -17.40 12.88
N GLN A 157 -3.84 -18.08 14.02
CA GLN A 157 -3.59 -19.51 14.07
C GLN A 157 -4.65 -20.29 13.28
N GLU A 158 -5.93 -20.03 13.53
CA GLU A 158 -7.04 -20.70 12.84
C GLU A 158 -7.02 -20.39 11.34
N THR A 159 -6.73 -19.14 10.96
CA THR A 159 -6.62 -18.72 9.56
C THR A 159 -5.54 -19.49 8.81
N LEU A 160 -4.35 -19.65 9.39
CA LEU A 160 -3.24 -20.38 8.77
C LEU A 160 -3.58 -21.86 8.55
N ILE A 161 -4.20 -22.51 9.54
CA ILE A 161 -4.65 -23.90 9.44
C ILE A 161 -5.68 -24.04 8.31
N LEU A 162 -6.72 -23.21 8.31
CA LEU A 162 -7.78 -23.26 7.31
C LEU A 162 -7.29 -22.96 5.88
N ARG A 163 -6.30 -22.07 5.74
CA ARG A 163 -5.64 -21.80 4.45
C ARG A 163 -4.88 -23.01 3.93
N GLN A 164 -4.13 -23.69 4.78
CA GLN A 164 -3.44 -24.93 4.39
C GLN A 164 -4.43 -26.05 4.05
N GLU A 165 -5.49 -26.22 4.85
CA GLU A 165 -6.54 -27.20 4.56
C GLU A 165 -7.22 -26.94 3.21
N ARG A 166 -7.51 -25.66 2.91
CA ARG A 166 -8.03 -25.25 1.61
C ARG A 166 -7.07 -25.61 0.48
N ALA A 167 -5.79 -25.30 0.62
CA ALA A 167 -4.78 -25.60 -0.39
C ALA A 167 -4.69 -27.11 -0.67
N ASN A 168 -4.63 -27.92 0.39
CA ASN A 168 -4.60 -29.38 0.31
C ASN A 168 -5.86 -29.94 -0.38
N LEU A 169 -7.04 -29.43 -0.04
CA LEU A 169 -8.30 -29.85 -0.68
C LEU A 169 -8.31 -29.56 -2.17
N LEU A 170 -7.65 -28.49 -2.61
CA LEU A 170 -7.54 -28.08 -4.00
C LEU A 170 -6.34 -28.71 -4.73
N GLY A 171 -5.56 -29.57 -4.05
CA GLY A 171 -4.44 -30.31 -4.65
C GLY A 171 -3.09 -29.58 -4.64
N TYR A 172 -2.94 -28.52 -3.84
CA TYR A 172 -1.68 -27.77 -3.69
C TYR A 172 -0.94 -28.21 -2.43
N ASN A 173 0.41 -28.15 -2.45
CA ASN A 173 1.24 -28.54 -1.31
C ASN A 173 1.22 -27.49 -0.19
N SER A 174 1.15 -26.21 -0.56
CA SER A 174 1.08 -25.09 0.37
C SER A 174 0.03 -24.06 -0.08
N PHE A 175 -0.38 -23.19 0.85
CA PHE A 175 -1.22 -22.06 0.46
C PHE A 175 -0.48 -21.06 -0.43
N ALA A 176 0.84 -20.94 -0.27
CA ALA A 176 1.68 -20.14 -1.16
C ALA A 176 1.65 -20.64 -2.60
N ASP A 177 1.78 -21.96 -2.83
CA ASP A 177 1.66 -22.56 -4.19
C ASP A 177 0.29 -22.24 -4.81
N PHE A 178 -0.77 -22.42 -4.02
CA PHE A 178 -2.12 -22.08 -4.46
C PHE A 178 -2.23 -20.61 -4.86
N LYS A 179 -1.70 -19.69 -4.05
CA LYS A 179 -1.79 -18.26 -4.31
C LYS A 179 -0.96 -17.82 -5.51
N LEU A 180 0.30 -18.26 -5.59
CA LEU A 180 1.29 -17.77 -6.55
C LEU A 180 1.10 -18.30 -7.98
N GLU A 181 0.38 -19.42 -8.16
CA GLU A 181 0.08 -19.99 -9.50
C GLU A 181 -0.42 -18.94 -10.50
N THR A 182 -1.26 -18.00 -10.05
CA THR A 182 -1.89 -16.98 -10.90
C THR A 182 -1.15 -15.65 -10.96
N GLU A 183 -0.08 -15.51 -10.18
CA GLU A 183 0.74 -14.30 -10.05
C GLU A 183 1.95 -14.39 -11.00
N MET A 184 2.64 -13.27 -11.25
CA MET A 184 3.85 -13.24 -12.09
C MET A 184 5.01 -14.00 -11.46
N ALA A 185 5.11 -14.01 -10.13
CA ALA A 185 6.16 -14.73 -9.43
C ALA A 185 6.08 -16.25 -9.61
N ARG A 186 4.88 -16.82 -9.76
CA ARG A 186 4.58 -18.25 -9.97
C ARG A 186 4.96 -19.22 -8.84
N SER A 187 6.01 -18.96 -8.06
CA SER A 187 6.47 -19.89 -7.02
C SER A 187 7.06 -19.19 -5.78
N PRO A 188 6.99 -19.82 -4.60
CA PRO A 188 7.58 -19.29 -3.36
C PRO A 188 9.09 -19.05 -3.45
N GLU A 189 9.79 -19.87 -4.24
CA GLU A 189 11.26 -19.78 -4.44
C GLU A 189 11.62 -18.47 -5.12
N ARG A 190 10.95 -18.11 -6.23
CA ARG A 190 11.18 -16.86 -6.95
C ARG A 190 10.87 -15.64 -6.09
N VAL A 191 9.85 -15.72 -5.25
CA VAL A 191 9.55 -14.68 -4.25
C VAL A 191 10.69 -14.55 -3.24
N THR A 192 11.18 -15.68 -2.72
CA THR A 192 12.29 -15.70 -1.75
C THR A 192 13.56 -15.12 -2.36
N GLU A 193 13.90 -15.48 -3.60
CA GLU A 193 15.06 -14.96 -4.33
C GLU A 193 15.02 -13.44 -4.44
N LEU A 194 13.89 -12.87 -4.86
CA LEU A 194 13.71 -11.42 -4.94
C LEU A 194 13.86 -10.75 -3.56
N LEU A 195 13.13 -11.24 -2.55
CA LEU A 195 13.13 -10.63 -1.22
C LEU A 195 14.52 -10.69 -0.57
N MET A 196 15.26 -11.80 -0.74
CA MET A 196 16.60 -11.94 -0.18
C MET A 196 17.65 -11.11 -0.92
N ALA A 197 17.52 -10.92 -2.24
CA ALA A 197 18.40 -10.03 -3.01
C ALA A 197 18.34 -8.58 -2.50
N VAL A 198 17.17 -8.15 -2.01
CA VAL A 198 16.95 -6.81 -1.43
C VAL A 198 17.26 -6.76 0.07
N TRP A 199 16.99 -7.85 0.80
CA TRP A 199 17.19 -7.95 2.25
C TRP A 199 18.64 -7.68 2.68
N GLU A 200 19.60 -8.35 2.05
CA GLU A 200 21.01 -8.30 2.48
C GLU A 200 21.62 -6.89 2.42
N PRO A 201 21.54 -6.14 1.30
CA PRO A 201 22.07 -4.77 1.27
C PRO A 201 21.30 -3.82 2.19
N ALA A 202 19.98 -3.97 2.30
CA ALA A 202 19.16 -3.16 3.19
C ALA A 202 19.55 -3.36 4.66
N LYS A 203 19.73 -4.61 5.09
CA LYS A 203 20.16 -4.96 6.45
C LYS A 203 21.54 -4.39 6.74
N LEU A 204 22.47 -4.42 5.78
CA LEU A 204 23.80 -3.83 5.95
C LEU A 204 23.71 -2.31 6.20
N MET A 205 22.91 -1.61 5.39
CA MET A 205 22.67 -0.17 5.56
C MET A 205 22.00 0.15 6.90
N ALA A 206 20.94 -0.59 7.25
CA ALA A 206 20.23 -0.42 8.51
C ALA A 206 21.14 -0.63 9.73
N ASN A 207 22.01 -1.65 9.72
CA ASN A 207 22.95 -1.88 10.82
C ASN A 207 24.02 -0.78 10.93
N ARG A 208 24.45 -0.18 9.81
CA ARG A 208 25.34 0.98 9.82
C ARG A 208 24.63 2.17 10.46
N ASP A 209 23.42 2.44 10.02
CA ASP A 209 22.61 3.56 10.48
C ASP A 209 22.28 3.41 11.98
N ALA A 210 21.91 2.22 12.45
CA ALA A 210 21.65 1.92 13.86
C ALA A 210 22.81 2.34 14.77
N LYS A 211 24.07 2.13 14.33
CA LYS A 211 25.25 2.56 15.09
C LYS A 211 25.34 4.08 15.18
N ILE A 212 25.11 4.78 14.08
CA ILE A 212 25.11 6.25 14.03
C ILE A 212 24.04 6.79 14.97
N LEU A 213 22.80 6.27 14.87
CA LEU A 213 21.69 6.71 15.71
C LEU A 213 21.93 6.43 17.19
N THR A 214 22.57 5.30 17.51
CA THR A 214 22.95 4.96 18.89
C THR A 214 23.95 5.95 19.46
N GLU A 215 24.97 6.36 18.70
CA GLU A 215 25.93 7.37 19.17
C GLU A 215 25.29 8.76 19.32
N MET A 216 24.38 9.14 18.43
CA MET A 216 23.59 10.37 18.58
C MET A 216 22.73 10.35 19.85
N MET A 217 22.18 9.19 20.22
CA MET A 217 21.43 9.02 21.45
C MET A 217 22.29 9.19 22.70
N LYS A 218 23.51 8.66 22.71
CA LYS A 218 24.46 8.86 23.82
C LYS A 218 24.88 10.30 23.99
N ILE A 219 25.10 11.03 22.88
CA ILE A 219 25.42 12.47 22.91
C ILE A 219 24.30 13.29 23.58
N ASP A 220 23.05 12.88 23.42
CA ASP A 220 21.89 13.49 24.09
C ASP A 220 21.77 13.10 25.59
N GLY A 221 22.69 12.30 26.12
CA GLY A 221 22.76 11.91 27.54
C GLY A 221 21.98 10.63 27.89
N PHE A 222 21.59 9.83 26.90
CA PHE A 222 20.93 8.54 27.12
C PHE A 222 21.92 7.38 26.90
N ASP A 223 22.40 6.77 27.99
CA ASP A 223 23.31 5.61 27.97
C ASP A 223 22.59 4.25 27.92
N GLU A 224 21.26 4.24 27.81
CA GLU A 224 20.49 2.99 27.74
C GLU A 224 20.61 2.29 26.38
N LYS A 225 20.07 1.07 26.28
CA LYS A 225 19.96 0.37 25.00
C LYS A 225 19.08 1.19 24.04
N PHE A 226 19.53 1.33 22.79
CA PHE A 226 18.74 1.89 21.70
C PHE A 226 17.56 0.97 21.37
N LEU A 227 16.34 1.51 21.38
CA LEU A 227 15.12 0.75 21.15
C LEU A 227 14.49 1.14 19.81
N PRO A 228 13.60 0.30 19.23
CA PRO A 228 12.87 0.68 18.02
C PRO A 228 12.07 1.99 18.13
N SER A 229 11.60 2.34 19.33
CA SER A 229 10.94 3.61 19.62
C SER A 229 11.85 4.85 19.51
N ASP A 230 13.16 4.65 19.45
CA ASP A 230 14.16 5.71 19.32
C ASP A 230 14.54 5.98 17.85
N TRP A 231 14.33 5.01 16.95
CA TRP A 231 14.77 5.10 15.55
C TRP A 231 14.29 6.37 14.87
N ARG A 232 12.98 6.63 14.85
CA ARG A 232 12.38 7.75 14.10
C ARG A 232 12.88 9.11 14.59
N TYR A 233 13.05 9.26 15.90
CA TYR A 233 13.56 10.49 16.49
C TYR A 233 15.00 10.77 16.09
N TYR A 234 15.89 9.78 16.24
CA TYR A 234 17.30 9.97 15.90
C TYR A 234 17.55 9.99 14.39
N SER A 235 16.75 9.27 13.60
CA SER A 235 16.74 9.38 12.14
C SER A 235 16.37 10.80 11.72
N GLU A 236 15.37 11.44 12.35
CA GLU A 236 15.09 12.86 12.07
C GLU A 236 16.28 13.78 12.35
N LYS A 237 16.91 13.61 13.53
CA LYS A 237 18.09 14.42 13.89
C LYS A 237 19.23 14.20 12.91
N ARG A 238 19.44 12.97 12.45
CA ARG A 238 20.47 12.65 11.45
C ARG A 238 20.15 13.28 10.10
N ARG A 239 18.89 13.26 9.66
CA ARG A 239 18.45 13.89 8.40
C ARG A 239 18.78 15.38 8.39
N VAL A 240 18.47 16.07 9.49
CA VAL A 240 18.83 17.50 9.65
C VAL A 240 20.35 17.69 9.63
N ALA A 241 21.11 16.85 10.32
CA ALA A 241 22.56 16.97 10.40
C ALA A 241 23.30 16.69 9.07
N GLU A 242 22.85 15.70 8.29
CA GLU A 242 23.52 15.24 7.07
C GLU A 242 23.03 15.97 5.81
N HIS A 243 21.74 16.34 5.75
CA HIS A 243 21.10 16.88 4.54
C HIS A 243 20.63 18.32 4.68
N ASP A 244 20.73 18.92 5.87
CA ASP A 244 20.20 20.26 6.15
C ASP A 244 18.74 20.40 5.70
N LEU A 245 17.98 19.31 5.88
CA LEU A 245 16.59 19.14 5.47
C LEU A 245 15.70 18.90 6.70
N ASN A 246 14.89 19.89 7.01
CA ASN A 246 13.97 19.88 8.13
C ASN A 246 12.53 19.75 7.64
N GLU A 247 11.83 18.68 8.03
CA GLU A 247 10.43 18.49 7.59
C GLU A 247 9.48 19.54 8.14
N THR A 248 9.83 20.22 9.24
CA THR A 248 9.04 21.36 9.72
C THR A 248 9.08 22.54 8.76
N GLU A 249 10.18 22.70 7.99
CA GLU A 249 10.32 23.72 6.94
C GLU A 249 9.65 23.30 5.63
N LEU A 250 9.64 21.99 5.33
CA LEU A 250 8.99 21.45 4.13
C LEU A 250 7.46 21.44 4.23
N LYS A 251 6.91 21.02 5.38
CA LYS A 251 5.48 20.75 5.55
C LYS A 251 4.54 21.89 5.09
N PRO A 252 4.85 23.18 5.32
CA PRO A 252 4.05 24.29 4.82
C PRO A 252 3.84 24.34 3.30
N TYR A 253 4.71 23.71 2.50
CA TYR A 253 4.61 23.67 1.04
C TYR A 253 3.68 22.57 0.50
N PHE A 254 3.35 21.57 1.31
CA PHE A 254 2.61 20.38 0.89
C PHE A 254 1.14 20.45 1.29
N GLN A 255 0.43 21.48 0.80
CA GLN A 255 -1.02 21.60 1.01
C GLN A 255 -1.78 20.47 0.29
N LEU A 256 -2.69 19.77 0.98
CA LEU A 256 -3.49 18.67 0.41
C LEU A 256 -4.15 19.06 -0.92
N ASN A 257 -4.83 20.22 -0.96
CA ASN A 257 -5.51 20.69 -2.16
C ASN A 257 -4.55 20.96 -3.33
N GLN A 258 -3.31 21.37 -3.05
CA GLN A 258 -2.31 21.57 -4.08
C GLN A 258 -1.73 20.24 -4.57
N MET A 259 -1.56 19.26 -3.69
CA MET A 259 -1.12 17.91 -4.07
C MET A 259 -2.17 17.15 -4.88
N ILE A 260 -3.47 17.33 -4.59
CA ILE A 260 -4.56 16.85 -5.45
C ILE A 260 -4.48 17.49 -6.85
N LYS A 261 -4.25 18.80 -6.93
CA LYS A 261 -4.08 19.47 -8.24
C LYS A 261 -2.81 19.00 -8.97
N ALA A 262 -1.74 18.71 -8.23
CA ALA A 262 -0.50 18.18 -8.79
C ALA A 262 -0.74 16.82 -9.46
N SER A 263 -1.43 15.90 -8.79
CA SER A 263 -1.76 14.60 -9.36
C SER A 263 -2.69 14.77 -10.59
N PHE A 264 -3.69 15.65 -10.54
CA PHE A 264 -4.54 15.93 -11.69
C PHE A 264 -3.77 16.54 -12.87
N HIS A 265 -2.81 17.44 -12.61
CA HIS A 265 -1.96 18.03 -13.64
C HIS A 265 -1.09 16.98 -14.33
N CYS A 266 -0.53 16.03 -13.59
CA CYS A 266 0.21 14.91 -14.17
C CYS A 266 -0.71 14.03 -15.04
N ALA A 267 -1.92 13.72 -14.57
CA ALA A 267 -2.91 12.97 -15.35
C ALA A 267 -3.37 13.70 -16.62
N LYS A 268 -3.47 15.04 -16.58
CA LYS A 268 -3.74 15.86 -17.76
C LYS A 268 -2.61 15.74 -18.79
N LYS A 269 -1.36 15.85 -18.33
CA LYS A 269 -0.19 15.77 -19.22
C LYS A 269 0.00 14.38 -19.83
N LEU A 270 -0.19 13.32 -19.04
CA LEU A 270 0.01 11.93 -19.48
C LEU A 270 -1.16 11.40 -20.31
N PHE A 271 -2.40 11.70 -19.90
CA PHE A 271 -3.60 10.99 -20.39
C PHE A 271 -4.73 11.92 -20.86
N ASN A 272 -4.47 13.23 -20.93
CA ASN A 272 -5.43 14.25 -21.34
C ASN A 272 -6.74 14.24 -20.53
N LEU A 273 -6.66 13.98 -19.22
CA LEU A 273 -7.79 13.99 -18.30
C LEU A 273 -7.99 15.37 -17.65
N ASP A 274 -9.23 15.85 -17.64
CA ASP A 274 -9.66 17.05 -16.93
C ASP A 274 -10.57 16.68 -15.75
N PHE A 275 -10.46 17.42 -14.65
CA PHE A 275 -11.15 17.14 -13.39
C PHE A 275 -11.96 18.35 -12.96
N ARG A 276 -13.28 18.17 -12.84
CA ARG A 276 -14.20 19.21 -12.38
C ARG A 276 -14.87 18.74 -11.10
N GLN A 277 -14.67 19.47 -10.01
CA GLN A 277 -15.32 19.14 -8.74
C GLN A 277 -16.84 19.24 -8.93
N ILE A 278 -17.57 18.28 -8.37
CA ILE A 278 -19.02 18.21 -8.43
C ILE A 278 -19.59 18.11 -7.02
N ASP A 279 -20.81 18.64 -6.86
CA ASP A 279 -21.62 18.37 -5.69
C ASP A 279 -22.47 17.13 -5.94
N ALA A 280 -22.45 16.19 -4.98
CA ALA A 280 -23.22 14.97 -5.01
C ALA A 280 -23.38 14.44 -3.58
N PRO A 281 -24.46 13.68 -3.28
CA PRO A 281 -24.64 13.09 -1.96
C PRO A 281 -23.47 12.17 -1.60
N MET A 282 -22.73 12.51 -0.55
CA MET A 282 -21.62 11.73 -0.04
C MET A 282 -21.95 11.05 1.29
N TYR A 283 -21.25 9.95 1.59
CA TYR A 283 -21.40 9.22 2.83
C TYR A 283 -20.75 9.91 4.05
N HIS A 284 -19.98 10.98 3.81
CA HIS A 284 -19.34 11.80 4.85
C HIS A 284 -19.06 13.20 4.31
N SER A 285 -19.12 14.23 5.16
CA SER A 285 -19.01 15.65 4.77
C SER A 285 -17.64 16.05 4.21
N ASP A 286 -16.58 15.38 4.67
CA ASP A 286 -15.21 15.62 4.19
C ASP A 286 -14.89 14.97 2.83
N VAL A 287 -15.83 14.21 2.26
CA VAL A 287 -15.60 13.49 0.99
C VAL A 287 -15.81 14.43 -0.18
N MET A 288 -14.85 14.45 -1.09
CA MET A 288 -14.89 15.25 -2.31
C MET A 288 -15.10 14.36 -3.53
N ALA A 289 -15.78 14.89 -4.55
CA ALA A 289 -16.01 14.18 -5.80
C ALA A 289 -15.70 15.06 -7.01
N TRP A 290 -15.20 14.42 -8.07
CA TRP A 290 -14.88 15.05 -9.34
C TRP A 290 -15.49 14.26 -10.50
N GLU A 291 -16.07 14.99 -11.44
CA GLU A 291 -16.28 14.48 -12.79
C GLU A 291 -14.93 14.50 -13.52
N VAL A 292 -14.59 13.37 -14.14
CA VAL A 292 -13.40 13.22 -14.96
C VAL A 292 -13.82 13.19 -16.43
N THR A 293 -13.23 14.07 -17.24
CA THR A 293 -13.51 14.15 -18.67
C THR A 293 -12.24 14.07 -19.52
N ARG A 294 -12.39 13.71 -20.78
CA ARG A 294 -11.34 13.79 -21.81
C ARG A 294 -11.98 14.32 -23.08
N GLU A 295 -11.48 15.43 -23.60
CA GLU A 295 -12.08 16.11 -24.77
C GLU A 295 -13.59 16.36 -24.59
N ASN A 296 -13.99 16.84 -23.41
CA ASN A 296 -15.38 17.06 -22.99
C ASN A 296 -16.26 15.79 -22.92
N LYS A 297 -15.70 14.59 -23.06
CA LYS A 297 -16.42 13.33 -22.87
C LYS A 297 -16.25 12.82 -21.45
N HIS A 298 -17.34 12.41 -20.84
CA HIS A 298 -17.34 11.80 -19.50
C HIS A 298 -16.54 10.48 -19.49
N ILE A 299 -15.54 10.38 -18.62
CA ILE A 299 -14.68 9.21 -18.46
C ILE A 299 -14.99 8.47 -17.17
N ALA A 300 -15.13 9.18 -16.04
CA ALA A 300 -15.35 8.56 -14.73
C ALA A 300 -15.90 9.56 -13.71
N ILE A 301 -16.30 9.03 -12.55
CA ILE A 301 -16.40 9.81 -11.30
C ILE A 301 -15.25 9.37 -10.38
N PHE A 302 -14.49 10.34 -9.88
CA PHE A 302 -13.45 10.13 -8.88
C PHE A 302 -13.90 10.69 -7.53
N ILE A 303 -13.69 9.93 -6.46
CA ILE A 303 -14.05 10.29 -5.09
C ILE A 303 -12.79 10.23 -4.22
N GLY A 304 -12.56 11.27 -3.41
CA GLY A 304 -11.45 11.35 -2.47
C GLY A 304 -11.93 11.50 -1.03
N ASP A 305 -11.50 10.60 -0.15
CA ASP A 305 -11.78 10.59 1.29
C ASP A 305 -10.49 10.54 2.11
N TYR A 306 -9.92 11.72 2.39
CA TYR A 306 -8.50 11.83 2.74
C TYR A 306 -8.16 11.75 4.23
N PHE A 307 -9.10 12.06 5.14
CA PHE A 307 -8.76 12.29 6.56
C PHE A 307 -8.96 11.07 7.45
N ALA A 308 -8.06 10.90 8.43
CA ALA A 308 -8.25 9.93 9.51
C ALA A 308 -9.43 10.31 10.40
N ARG A 309 -10.19 9.31 10.86
CA ARG A 309 -11.28 9.48 11.83
C ARG A 309 -11.62 8.16 12.54
N PRO A 310 -12.21 8.18 13.76
CA PRO A 310 -12.45 6.96 14.54
C PRO A 310 -13.35 5.89 13.89
N SER A 311 -14.16 6.29 12.90
CA SER A 311 -15.06 5.41 12.16
C SER A 311 -14.41 4.78 10.91
N LYS A 312 -13.21 5.23 10.52
CA LYS A 312 -12.49 4.75 9.33
C LYS A 312 -11.30 3.88 9.76
N ARG A 313 -11.08 2.77 9.05
CA ARG A 313 -9.88 1.93 9.23
C ARG A 313 -8.62 2.68 8.79
N SER A 314 -7.50 2.42 9.48
CA SER A 314 -6.18 2.95 9.13
C SER A 314 -5.66 2.44 7.78
N GLY A 315 -4.69 3.15 7.20
CA GLY A 315 -4.04 2.84 5.92
C GLY A 315 -4.45 3.78 4.78
N ALA A 316 -4.16 3.39 3.55
CA ALA A 316 -4.69 4.01 2.34
C ALA A 316 -5.11 2.89 1.37
N TRP A 317 -6.12 3.15 0.55
CA TRP A 317 -6.55 2.21 -0.50
C TRP A 317 -7.41 2.88 -1.56
N CYS A 318 -7.39 2.29 -2.74
CA CYS A 318 -8.30 2.58 -3.84
C CYS A 318 -9.37 1.48 -3.95
N SER A 319 -10.59 1.86 -4.28
CA SER A 319 -11.70 0.94 -4.55
C SER A 319 -12.63 1.51 -5.63
N ARG A 320 -13.69 0.76 -5.95
CA ARG A 320 -14.68 1.14 -6.95
C ARG A 320 -16.09 0.83 -6.49
N PHE A 321 -16.98 1.81 -6.62
CA PHE A 321 -18.43 1.58 -6.52
C PHE A 321 -18.98 0.95 -7.80
N ARG A 322 -18.35 1.21 -8.95
CA ARG A 322 -18.75 0.65 -10.25
C ARG A 322 -17.52 0.45 -11.14
N SER A 323 -17.40 -0.73 -11.75
CA SER A 323 -16.36 -1.02 -12.75
C SER A 323 -16.71 -0.45 -14.12
N GLN A 324 -15.70 -0.23 -14.97
CA GLN A 324 -15.91 0.05 -16.40
C GLN A 324 -16.36 -1.22 -17.13
N SER A 325 -17.20 -1.08 -18.16
CA SER A 325 -17.55 -2.16 -19.10
C SER A 325 -18.18 -1.58 -20.36
N SER A 326 -17.99 -2.24 -21.50
CA SER A 326 -18.74 -1.98 -22.73
C SER A 326 -19.54 -3.20 -23.23
N MET A 327 -19.77 -4.21 -22.36
CA MET A 327 -20.45 -5.46 -22.73
C MET A 327 -21.91 -5.24 -23.10
N ASP A 328 -22.68 -4.57 -22.23
CA ASP A 328 -24.11 -4.30 -22.45
C ASP A 328 -24.36 -2.85 -22.89
N LYS A 329 -23.66 -1.91 -22.26
CA LYS A 329 -23.67 -0.48 -22.54
C LYS A 329 -22.32 0.12 -22.17
N ASP A 330 -22.04 1.31 -22.67
CA ASP A 330 -20.88 2.10 -22.23
C ASP A 330 -21.06 2.51 -20.76
N GLN A 331 -20.50 1.72 -19.84
CA GLN A 331 -20.54 1.93 -18.41
C GLN A 331 -19.22 2.51 -17.93
N ARG A 332 -19.27 3.74 -17.39
CA ARG A 332 -18.12 4.45 -16.84
C ARG A 332 -17.89 4.12 -15.36
N PRO A 333 -16.63 4.02 -14.89
CA PRO A 333 -16.32 3.63 -13.53
C PRO A 333 -16.62 4.75 -12.53
N ILE A 334 -16.84 4.36 -11.28
CA ILE A 334 -16.90 5.25 -10.12
C ILE A 334 -15.86 4.74 -9.13
N THR A 335 -14.79 5.51 -8.96
CA THR A 335 -13.58 5.13 -8.24
C THR A 335 -13.43 5.97 -6.98
N VAL A 336 -12.95 5.38 -5.89
CA VAL A 336 -12.74 6.05 -4.61
C VAL A 336 -11.34 5.80 -4.09
N ASN A 337 -10.64 6.87 -3.73
CA ASN A 337 -9.42 6.81 -2.93
C ASN A 337 -9.73 7.18 -1.49
N VAL A 338 -9.22 6.36 -0.57
CA VAL A 338 -9.32 6.61 0.86
C VAL A 338 -7.92 6.71 1.44
N CYS A 339 -7.65 7.81 2.15
CA CYS A 339 -6.43 8.01 2.92
C CYS A 339 -6.77 8.30 4.39
N ASN A 340 -5.74 8.44 5.22
CA ASN A 340 -5.85 8.70 6.66
C ASN A 340 -4.92 9.85 7.10
N PHE A 341 -4.88 10.94 6.35
CA PHE A 341 -4.09 12.13 6.70
C PHE A 341 -4.64 12.81 7.96
N ALA A 342 -3.77 13.50 8.69
CA ALA A 342 -4.19 14.30 9.83
C ALA A 342 -5.08 15.46 9.34
N LYS A 343 -6.23 15.62 9.97
CA LYS A 343 -7.12 16.77 9.70
C LYS A 343 -6.58 17.98 10.45
N ALA A 344 -6.49 19.12 9.76
CA ALA A 344 -6.15 20.37 10.40
C ALA A 344 -7.37 20.96 11.14
N PRO A 345 -7.16 21.77 12.18
CA PRO A 345 -8.24 22.51 12.82
C PRO A 345 -9.01 23.38 11.83
N GLU A 346 -10.27 23.68 12.16
CA GLU A 346 -11.14 24.51 11.33
C GLU A 346 -10.48 25.86 10.98
N GLY A 347 -10.60 26.25 9.71
CA GLY A 347 -9.98 27.47 9.17
C GLY A 347 -8.49 27.34 8.79
N GLN A 348 -7.83 26.22 9.10
CA GLN A 348 -6.44 25.97 8.71
C GLN A 348 -6.33 25.09 7.46
N GLN A 349 -5.24 25.29 6.72
CA GLN A 349 -4.85 24.46 5.58
C GLN A 349 -4.43 23.05 6.05
N CYS A 350 -4.93 22.00 5.39
CA CYS A 350 -4.46 20.64 5.65
C CYS A 350 -3.11 20.41 4.97
N LEU A 351 -2.07 20.18 5.78
CA LEU A 351 -0.70 20.00 5.32
C LEU A 351 -0.28 18.54 5.40
N LEU A 352 0.27 18.04 4.30
CA LEU A 352 0.85 16.71 4.18
C LEU A 352 2.36 16.77 4.48
N ASN A 353 2.96 15.67 4.90
CA ASN A 353 4.39 15.50 4.66
C ASN A 353 4.61 14.88 3.28
N PHE A 354 5.87 14.70 2.89
CA PHE A 354 6.21 14.16 1.57
C PHE A 354 5.68 12.73 1.38
N ASP A 355 5.73 11.90 2.43
CA ASP A 355 5.18 10.53 2.42
C ASP A 355 3.66 10.48 2.25
N ASP A 356 2.93 11.40 2.88
CA ASP A 356 1.48 11.55 2.71
C ASP A 356 1.14 12.01 1.28
N ALA A 357 1.92 12.94 0.72
CA ALA A 357 1.77 13.37 -0.67
C ALA A 357 2.07 12.21 -1.65
N ARG A 358 3.10 11.41 -1.38
CA ARG A 358 3.43 10.21 -2.13
C ARG A 358 2.30 9.18 -2.05
N THR A 359 1.74 8.96 -0.86
CA THR A 359 0.57 8.08 -0.66
C THR A 359 -0.63 8.55 -1.48
N LEU A 360 -0.86 9.87 -1.58
CA LEU A 360 -1.92 10.41 -2.44
C LEU A 360 -1.69 10.05 -3.91
N PHE A 361 -0.46 10.18 -4.41
CA PHE A 361 -0.10 9.80 -5.78
C PHE A 361 -0.23 8.28 -5.99
N HIS A 362 0.21 7.47 -5.04
CA HIS A 362 0.05 6.01 -5.05
C HIS A 362 -1.41 5.60 -5.29
N GLU A 363 -2.30 6.06 -4.41
CA GLU A 363 -3.72 5.73 -4.55
C GLU A 363 -4.31 6.30 -5.83
N PHE A 364 -3.82 7.46 -6.30
CA PHE A 364 -4.29 8.05 -7.55
C PHE A 364 -3.83 7.25 -8.78
N GLY A 365 -2.68 6.58 -8.74
CA GLY A 365 -2.27 5.63 -9.78
C GLY A 365 -3.22 4.43 -9.87
N HIS A 366 -3.64 3.86 -8.73
CA HIS A 366 -4.73 2.85 -8.71
C HIS A 366 -6.04 3.41 -9.27
N ALA A 367 -6.35 4.68 -8.95
CA ALA A 367 -7.55 5.31 -9.44
C ALA A 367 -7.53 5.50 -10.96
N LEU A 368 -6.41 5.94 -11.51
CA LEU A 368 -6.17 6.04 -12.94
C LEU A 368 -6.30 4.68 -13.62
N HIS A 369 -5.74 3.61 -13.03
CA HIS A 369 -5.86 2.25 -13.56
C HIS A 369 -7.33 1.81 -13.63
N SER A 370 -8.16 2.24 -12.68
CA SER A 370 -9.61 2.00 -12.73
C SER A 370 -10.33 2.90 -13.74
N MET A 371 -10.00 4.19 -13.80
CA MET A 371 -10.69 5.20 -14.62
C MET A 371 -10.40 5.07 -16.11
N LEU A 372 -9.17 4.69 -16.47
CA LEU A 372 -8.72 4.59 -17.87
C LEU A 372 -9.03 3.22 -18.49
N SER A 373 -9.50 2.24 -17.71
CA SER A 373 -9.84 0.91 -18.22
C SER A 373 -10.77 1.01 -19.44
N ASN A 374 -10.43 0.28 -20.50
CA ASN A 374 -11.19 0.25 -21.74
C ASN A 374 -11.34 -1.19 -22.25
N VAL A 375 -11.99 -2.02 -21.45
CA VAL A 375 -12.28 -3.43 -21.77
C VAL A 375 -13.77 -3.63 -22.02
N LYS A 376 -14.12 -4.74 -22.67
CA LYS A 376 -15.51 -5.14 -22.85
C LYS A 376 -16.11 -5.65 -21.56
N TYR A 377 -15.44 -6.58 -20.88
CA TYR A 377 -16.00 -7.29 -19.74
C TYR A 377 -15.59 -6.67 -18.39
N ALA A 378 -16.58 -6.30 -17.57
CA ALA A 378 -16.36 -5.76 -16.21
C ALA A 378 -15.46 -6.66 -15.33
N TYR A 379 -15.46 -7.97 -15.59
CA TYR A 379 -14.69 -8.97 -14.86
C TYR A 379 -13.17 -8.71 -14.92
N ILE A 380 -12.68 -8.19 -16.03
CA ILE A 380 -11.25 -7.87 -16.26
C ILE A 380 -10.98 -6.36 -16.29
N SER A 381 -11.92 -5.54 -15.82
CA SER A 381 -11.79 -4.08 -15.85
C SER A 381 -10.93 -3.54 -14.71
N GLY A 382 -10.17 -2.50 -15.04
CA GLY A 382 -9.30 -1.74 -14.13
C GLY A 382 -8.31 -2.63 -13.40
N THR A 383 -8.27 -2.48 -12.07
CA THR A 383 -7.38 -3.22 -11.16
C THR A 383 -7.68 -4.73 -11.02
N SER A 384 -8.49 -5.33 -11.92
CA SER A 384 -8.71 -6.78 -11.99
C SER A 384 -7.55 -7.49 -12.72
N VAL A 385 -6.36 -7.41 -12.13
CA VAL A 385 -5.08 -7.94 -12.65
C VAL A 385 -4.41 -8.86 -11.62
N ALA A 386 -3.25 -9.42 -11.96
CA ALA A 386 -2.41 -10.14 -10.99
C ALA A 386 -2.04 -9.22 -9.82
N ARG A 387 -1.97 -9.76 -8.60
CA ARG A 387 -1.68 -9.01 -7.38
C ARG A 387 -0.28 -8.42 -7.40
N ASP A 388 0.70 -9.12 -7.97
CA ASP A 388 2.07 -8.62 -8.13
C ASP A 388 2.29 -7.72 -9.36
N PHE A 389 1.20 -7.38 -10.06
CA PHE A 389 1.14 -6.34 -11.09
C PHE A 389 0.28 -5.14 -10.67
N VAL A 390 -0.66 -5.31 -9.74
CA VAL A 390 -1.63 -4.26 -9.42
C VAL A 390 -0.96 -3.03 -8.81
N GLU A 391 0.18 -3.19 -8.13
CA GLU A 391 0.93 -2.09 -7.53
C GLU A 391 1.83 -1.35 -8.53
N LEU A 392 2.03 -1.88 -9.75
CA LEU A 392 2.84 -1.16 -10.75
C LEU A 392 2.23 0.22 -11.06
N PRO A 393 0.94 0.36 -11.43
CA PRO A 393 0.41 1.69 -11.78
C PRO A 393 0.37 2.66 -10.60
N SER A 394 0.18 2.17 -9.38
CA SER A 394 0.18 3.02 -8.19
C SER A 394 1.58 3.54 -7.88
N GLN A 395 2.57 2.65 -7.74
CA GLN A 395 3.93 3.03 -7.39
C GLN A 395 4.62 3.79 -8.52
N LEU A 396 4.37 3.41 -9.78
CA LEU A 396 4.83 4.17 -10.95
C LEU A 396 4.37 5.62 -10.86
N TYR A 397 3.10 5.85 -10.49
CA TYR A 397 2.56 7.19 -10.39
C TYR A 397 3.24 8.07 -9.33
N GLU A 398 3.85 7.48 -8.30
CA GLU A 398 4.60 8.19 -7.26
C GLU A 398 5.78 8.99 -7.83
N HIS A 399 6.46 8.48 -8.86
CA HIS A 399 7.63 9.15 -9.45
C HIS A 399 7.31 10.56 -9.98
N TRP A 400 6.08 10.81 -10.45
CA TRP A 400 5.70 12.15 -10.93
C TRP A 400 5.56 13.18 -9.82
N LEU A 401 5.43 12.77 -8.55
CA LEU A 401 5.53 13.71 -7.43
C LEU A 401 6.95 14.29 -7.35
N SER A 402 7.99 13.50 -7.61
CA SER A 402 9.40 13.91 -7.53
C SER A 402 9.90 14.64 -8.79
N VAL A 403 9.08 14.79 -9.84
CA VAL A 403 9.45 15.56 -11.03
C VAL A 403 9.59 17.05 -10.65
N PRO A 404 10.77 17.69 -10.83
CA PRO A 404 11.00 19.05 -10.33
C PRO A 404 9.96 20.07 -10.81
N SER A 405 9.59 20.03 -12.10
CA SER A 405 8.60 20.94 -12.66
C SER A 405 7.18 20.79 -12.08
N VAL A 406 6.87 19.64 -11.47
CA VAL A 406 5.60 19.42 -10.75
C VAL A 406 5.67 20.08 -9.38
N LEU A 407 6.73 19.82 -8.61
CA LEU A 407 6.90 20.42 -7.28
C LEU A 407 7.08 21.94 -7.34
N GLU A 408 7.85 22.47 -8.29
CA GLU A 408 8.00 23.91 -8.50
C GLU A 408 6.64 24.61 -8.74
N LYS A 409 5.68 23.91 -9.35
CA LYS A 409 4.35 24.46 -9.65
C LYS A 409 3.36 24.32 -8.50
N PHE A 410 3.43 23.24 -7.71
CA PHE A 410 2.39 22.88 -6.74
C PHE A 410 2.83 22.86 -5.28
N ALA A 411 4.13 22.75 -4.98
CA ALA A 411 4.66 22.90 -3.64
C ALA A 411 4.70 24.40 -3.29
N ILE A 412 3.54 24.93 -2.87
CA ILE A 412 3.31 26.34 -2.58
C ILE A 412 3.15 26.51 -1.08
N HIS A 413 3.81 27.50 -0.49
CA HIS A 413 3.73 27.75 0.95
C HIS A 413 2.32 28.18 1.37
N ALA A 414 1.77 27.54 2.40
CA ALA A 414 0.39 27.73 2.86
C ALA A 414 0.05 29.17 3.29
N GLU A 415 1.04 29.91 3.80
CA GLU A 415 0.85 31.29 4.28
C GLU A 415 1.26 32.36 3.25
N THR A 416 2.43 32.23 2.62
CA THR A 416 2.98 33.26 1.71
C THR A 416 2.53 33.09 0.27
N ASN A 417 2.00 31.92 -0.11
CA ASN A 417 1.71 31.53 -1.49
C ASN A 417 2.94 31.53 -2.44
N GLU A 418 4.16 31.51 -1.88
CA GLU A 418 5.39 31.41 -2.66
C GLU A 418 5.71 29.95 -3.00
N PRO A 419 6.32 29.67 -4.17
CA PRO A 419 6.78 28.33 -4.51
C PRO A 419 7.95 27.90 -3.63
N ILE A 420 8.13 26.59 -3.49
CA ILE A 420 9.26 26.00 -2.78
C ILE A 420 10.59 26.57 -3.32
N PRO A 421 11.49 27.07 -2.45
CA PRO A 421 12.81 27.52 -2.87
C PRO A 421 13.58 26.40 -3.57
N LYS A 422 14.29 26.71 -4.64
CA LYS A 422 15.05 25.73 -5.43
C LYS A 422 16.05 24.93 -4.60
N ASP A 423 16.71 25.58 -3.65
CA ASP A 423 17.67 24.91 -2.76
C ASP A 423 16.98 23.91 -1.83
N LEU A 424 15.80 24.24 -1.30
CA LEU A 424 15.01 23.35 -0.46
C LEU A 424 14.44 22.17 -1.25
N LEU A 425 13.97 22.42 -2.48
CA LEU A 425 13.55 21.38 -3.41
C LEU A 425 14.71 20.43 -3.75
N LYS A 426 15.90 20.97 -4.03
CA LYS A 426 17.08 20.16 -4.31
C LYS A 426 17.43 19.27 -3.12
N LYS A 427 17.44 19.80 -1.90
CA LYS A 427 17.69 19.02 -0.68
C LYS A 427 16.66 17.91 -0.47
N LEU A 428 15.38 18.19 -0.72
CA LEU A 428 14.31 17.18 -0.66
C LEU A 428 14.59 16.02 -1.62
N LEU A 429 14.91 16.31 -2.88
CA LEU A 429 15.18 15.30 -3.91
C LEU A 429 16.49 14.54 -3.63
N ASP A 430 17.53 15.22 -3.18
CA ASP A 430 18.81 14.59 -2.79
C ASP A 430 18.64 13.63 -1.60
N ALA A 431 17.62 13.85 -0.76
CA ALA A 431 17.31 13.03 0.41
C ALA A 431 16.26 11.94 0.14
N GLU A 432 15.83 11.70 -1.11
CA GLU A 432 14.79 10.70 -1.43
C GLU A 432 15.19 9.27 -1.02
N ASN A 433 16.50 8.98 -1.00
CA ASN A 433 17.07 7.72 -0.54
C ASN A 433 17.47 7.68 0.93
N TYR A 434 17.09 8.70 1.70
CA TYR A 434 17.36 8.75 3.12
C TYR A 434 16.61 7.62 3.87
N ASP A 435 17.31 6.97 4.81
CA ASP A 435 16.77 5.89 5.66
C ASP A 435 16.16 4.69 4.91
N GLN A 436 16.55 4.47 3.64
CA GLN A 436 16.07 3.35 2.83
C GLN A 436 16.44 1.98 3.42
N GLY A 437 17.54 1.88 4.15
CA GLY A 437 17.90 0.68 4.91
C GLY A 437 16.79 0.30 5.90
N PHE A 438 16.34 1.26 6.72
CA PHE A 438 15.24 1.06 7.66
C PHE A 438 13.94 0.69 6.95
N SER A 439 13.51 1.54 6.00
CA SER A 439 12.23 1.39 5.31
C SER A 439 12.13 0.06 4.54
N THR A 440 13.25 -0.40 4.00
CA THR A 440 13.34 -1.70 3.34
C THR A 440 13.30 -2.86 4.33
N VAL A 441 14.05 -2.79 5.42
CA VAL A 441 14.12 -3.85 6.44
C VAL A 441 12.75 -4.10 7.06
N GLU A 442 12.04 -3.06 7.53
CA GLU A 442 10.71 -3.24 8.16
C GLU A 442 9.69 -3.87 7.20
N TYR A 443 9.80 -3.55 5.90
CA TYR A 443 8.92 -4.08 4.86
C TYR A 443 9.26 -5.53 4.51
N VAL A 444 10.52 -5.82 4.16
CA VAL A 444 10.95 -7.13 3.68
C VAL A 444 10.79 -8.18 4.79
N SER A 445 11.04 -7.81 6.05
CA SER A 445 10.77 -8.71 7.18
C SER A 445 9.29 -9.11 7.26
N SER A 446 8.37 -8.18 6.95
CA SER A 446 6.93 -8.46 6.91
C SER A 446 6.58 -9.40 5.75
N ALA A 447 7.15 -9.19 4.56
CA ALA A 447 6.94 -10.04 3.39
C ALA A 447 7.49 -11.47 3.58
N LEU A 448 8.67 -11.60 4.20
CA LEU A 448 9.29 -12.90 4.48
C LEU A 448 8.49 -13.71 5.53
N VAL A 449 7.94 -13.04 6.55
CA VAL A 449 7.04 -13.68 7.52
C VAL A 449 5.72 -14.11 6.88
N ASP A 450 5.12 -13.27 6.03
CA ASP A 450 3.93 -13.64 5.25
C ASP A 450 4.17 -14.90 4.41
N LEU A 451 5.27 -14.93 3.64
CA LEU A 451 5.61 -16.09 2.82
C LEU A 451 5.83 -17.35 3.67
N ALA A 452 6.60 -17.23 4.76
CA ALA A 452 6.88 -18.36 5.65
C ALA A 452 5.60 -18.92 6.29
N PHE A 453 4.66 -18.07 6.70
CA PHE A 453 3.38 -18.50 7.26
C PHE A 453 2.53 -19.34 6.29
N HIS A 454 2.66 -19.09 4.99
CA HIS A 454 1.82 -19.72 3.96
C HIS A 454 2.53 -20.81 3.15
N ASN A 455 3.85 -20.89 3.25
CA ASN A 455 4.68 -21.89 2.56
C ASN A 455 5.15 -23.02 3.50
N GLU A 456 5.30 -22.73 4.80
CA GLU A 456 5.73 -23.71 5.79
C GLU A 456 4.54 -24.32 6.56
N ILE A 457 4.79 -25.35 7.37
CA ILE A 457 3.73 -26.03 8.15
C ILE A 457 3.04 -25.01 9.09
N PRO A 458 1.69 -24.98 9.14
CA PRO A 458 0.97 -24.10 10.04
C PRO A 458 1.39 -24.25 11.51
N THR A 459 1.70 -23.13 12.14
CA THR A 459 2.14 -23.08 13.53
C THR A 459 0.95 -23.08 14.51
N LYS A 460 1.19 -23.59 15.72
CA LYS A 460 0.27 -23.40 16.86
C LYS A 460 0.52 -22.10 17.64
N ASP A 461 1.70 -21.51 17.49
CA ASP A 461 2.06 -20.22 18.07
C ASP A 461 2.55 -19.28 16.95
N PRO A 462 1.69 -18.39 16.44
CA PRO A 462 2.05 -17.42 15.42
C PRO A 462 3.22 -16.51 15.81
N MET A 463 3.31 -16.12 17.08
CA MET A 463 4.37 -15.23 17.56
C MET A 463 5.70 -15.95 17.69
N GLN A 464 5.70 -17.22 18.09
CA GLN A 464 6.91 -18.06 18.04
C GLN A 464 7.40 -18.19 16.61
N LYS A 465 6.52 -18.52 15.67
CA LYS A 465 6.90 -18.67 14.27
C LYS A 465 7.45 -17.38 13.67
N GLN A 466 6.83 -16.24 13.99
CA GLN A 466 7.36 -14.92 13.60
C GLN A 466 8.80 -14.75 14.10
N ARG A 467 9.07 -15.03 15.39
CA ARG A 467 10.43 -14.93 15.96
C ARG A 467 11.42 -15.85 15.25
N GLU A 468 11.06 -17.11 15.02
CA GLU A 468 11.92 -18.07 14.30
C GLU A 468 12.31 -17.56 12.90
N VAL A 469 11.37 -16.97 12.17
CA VAL A 469 11.64 -16.40 10.84
C VAL A 469 12.54 -15.17 10.95
N LEU A 470 12.27 -14.27 11.88
CA LEU A 470 13.08 -13.06 12.10
C LEU A 470 14.51 -13.40 12.56
N ASP A 471 14.68 -14.41 13.40
CA ASP A 471 15.97 -14.91 13.85
C ASP A 471 16.75 -15.54 12.69
N ARG A 472 16.08 -16.33 11.84
CA ARG A 472 16.67 -16.95 10.64
C ARG A 472 17.26 -15.92 9.68
N ILE A 473 16.59 -14.77 9.50
CA ILE A 473 17.05 -13.70 8.61
C ILE A 473 17.98 -12.69 9.31
N LYS A 474 18.23 -12.88 10.62
CA LYS A 474 19.04 -12.01 11.48
C LYS A 474 18.53 -10.57 11.49
N MET A 475 17.23 -10.40 11.79
CA MET A 475 16.59 -9.08 11.91
C MET A 475 17.37 -8.18 12.89
N PRO A 476 17.70 -6.92 12.50
CA PRO A 476 18.26 -5.94 13.43
C PRO A 476 17.32 -5.70 14.62
N ALA A 477 17.86 -5.65 15.85
CA ALA A 477 17.04 -5.55 17.06
C ALA A 477 16.42 -4.16 17.26
N GLU A 478 16.97 -3.15 16.57
CA GLU A 478 16.55 -1.76 16.59
C GLU A 478 15.38 -1.47 15.64
N ILE A 479 14.95 -2.46 14.85
CA ILE A 479 13.87 -2.33 13.86
C ILE A 479 12.84 -3.44 14.08
N THR A 480 11.57 -3.11 13.90
CA THR A 480 10.47 -4.08 13.96
C THR A 480 9.80 -4.20 12.59
N MET A 481 8.95 -5.22 12.42
CA MET A 481 8.20 -5.40 11.19
C MET A 481 7.27 -4.20 10.95
N ARG A 482 7.14 -3.74 9.70
CA ARG A 482 6.17 -2.71 9.30
C ARG A 482 4.75 -3.08 9.74
N HIS A 483 4.43 -4.37 9.68
CA HIS A 483 3.20 -4.93 10.23
C HIS A 483 3.52 -6.20 11.03
N ALA A 484 3.42 -6.15 12.36
CA ALA A 484 3.50 -7.37 13.16
C ALA A 484 2.24 -8.23 12.98
N THR A 485 2.41 -9.55 13.17
CA THR A 485 1.36 -10.57 13.00
C THR A 485 -0.03 -10.20 13.54
N PRO A 486 -0.21 -9.75 14.79
CA PRO A 486 -1.54 -9.50 15.36
C PRO A 486 -2.31 -8.33 14.73
N HIS A 487 -1.63 -7.46 13.97
CA HIS A 487 -2.23 -6.32 13.29
C HIS A 487 -1.86 -6.25 11.80
N PHE A 488 -1.45 -7.38 11.21
CA PHE A 488 -1.12 -7.48 9.78
C PHE A 488 -2.37 -7.65 8.90
N ALA A 489 -3.19 -6.59 8.84
CA ALA A 489 -4.47 -6.61 8.15
C ALA A 489 -4.39 -7.01 6.66
N HIS A 490 -3.31 -6.64 5.96
CA HIS A 490 -3.07 -7.00 4.56
C HIS A 490 -3.24 -8.50 4.29
N ILE A 491 -2.78 -9.35 5.20
CA ILE A 491 -2.73 -10.80 5.01
C ILE A 491 -3.81 -11.55 5.80
N PHE A 492 -4.36 -10.97 6.87
CA PHE A 492 -5.34 -11.65 7.73
C PHE A 492 -6.76 -11.09 7.68
N SER A 493 -7.00 -9.92 7.08
CA SER A 493 -8.36 -9.37 6.90
C SER A 493 -9.08 -9.88 5.64
N GLY A 494 -8.49 -10.88 4.97
CA GLY A 494 -8.96 -11.47 3.72
C GLY A 494 -7.79 -12.05 2.92
N ASP A 495 -8.05 -12.49 1.69
CA ASP A 495 -7.04 -13.12 0.82
C ASP A 495 -6.38 -12.13 -0.16
N GLY A 496 -6.47 -10.82 0.12
CA GLY A 496 -5.96 -9.76 -0.75
C GLY A 496 -4.45 -9.87 -0.99
N TYR A 497 -3.67 -9.96 0.09
CA TYR A 497 -2.20 -10.05 0.06
C TYR A 497 -1.65 -11.23 0.87
N SER A 498 -2.47 -12.21 1.25
CA SER A 498 -1.99 -13.43 1.91
C SER A 498 -1.08 -14.24 0.99
N SER A 499 0.16 -14.52 1.41
CA SER A 499 1.24 -15.01 0.53
C SER A 499 1.46 -14.10 -0.70
N GLY A 500 1.30 -12.80 -0.51
CA GLY A 500 1.22 -11.79 -1.56
C GLY A 500 1.73 -10.43 -1.11
N TYR A 501 2.22 -10.27 0.12
CA TYR A 501 2.73 -8.97 0.55
C TYR A 501 4.02 -8.58 -0.18
N TYR A 502 4.74 -9.56 -0.75
CA TYR A 502 5.88 -9.34 -1.66
C TYR A 502 5.52 -8.55 -2.92
N SER A 503 4.24 -8.50 -3.30
CA SER A 503 3.76 -7.86 -4.52
C SER A 503 4.18 -6.39 -4.63
N TYR A 504 4.28 -5.66 -3.51
CA TYR A 504 4.82 -4.29 -3.53
C TYR A 504 6.27 -4.25 -4.00
N MET A 505 7.14 -5.15 -3.51
CA MET A 505 8.53 -5.22 -3.98
C MET A 505 8.63 -5.68 -5.42
N TRP A 506 7.77 -6.63 -5.81
CA TRP A 506 7.75 -7.14 -7.19
C TRP A 506 7.37 -6.04 -8.18
N SER A 507 6.32 -5.28 -7.85
CA SER A 507 5.91 -4.12 -8.64
C SER A 507 6.90 -2.96 -8.58
N GLU A 508 7.65 -2.78 -7.48
CA GLU A 508 8.71 -1.76 -7.38
C GLU A 508 9.96 -2.08 -8.24
N VAL A 509 10.16 -3.35 -8.62
CA VAL A 509 11.14 -3.67 -9.65
C VAL A 509 10.62 -3.19 -11.03
N MET A 510 9.31 -3.24 -11.23
CA MET A 510 8.66 -2.88 -12.49
C MET A 510 8.44 -1.37 -12.61
N ASP A 511 8.12 -0.64 -11.55
CA ASP A 511 7.84 0.79 -11.61
C ASP A 511 9.08 1.63 -11.91
N ALA A 512 10.22 1.32 -11.28
CA ALA A 512 11.47 2.01 -11.46
C ALA A 512 11.98 1.82 -12.89
N ASP A 513 11.86 0.61 -13.42
CA ASP A 513 12.15 0.31 -14.82
C ASP A 513 11.13 0.97 -15.76
N ALA A 514 9.85 1.02 -15.40
CA ALA A 514 8.82 1.68 -16.20
C ALA A 514 9.04 3.19 -16.30
N PHE A 515 9.43 3.84 -15.20
CA PHE A 515 9.75 5.26 -15.17
C PHE A 515 11.07 5.56 -15.89
N GLU A 516 12.03 4.63 -15.89
CA GLU A 516 13.29 4.77 -16.62
C GLU A 516 13.07 4.97 -18.13
N ALA A 517 11.99 4.41 -18.71
CA ALA A 517 11.64 4.68 -20.10
C ALA A 517 11.47 6.18 -20.39
N PHE A 518 10.91 6.95 -19.45
CA PHE A 518 10.80 8.41 -19.56
C PHE A 518 12.14 9.12 -19.29
N ASN A 519 12.97 8.58 -18.39
CA ASN A 519 14.31 9.12 -18.13
C ASN A 519 15.25 8.96 -19.32
N GLU A 520 15.17 7.84 -20.05
CA GLU A 520 16.00 7.54 -21.24
C GLU A 520 15.87 8.61 -22.34
N ILE A 521 14.70 9.24 -22.44
CA ILE A 521 14.42 10.34 -23.38
C ILE A 521 14.44 11.72 -22.72
N ASN A 522 14.68 11.78 -21.41
CA ASN A 522 14.72 12.99 -20.59
C ASN A 522 13.43 13.84 -20.68
N ASP A 523 12.27 13.20 -20.77
CA ASP A 523 10.96 13.84 -20.71
C ASP A 523 9.98 12.99 -19.88
N PRO A 524 9.62 13.41 -18.65
CA PRO A 524 8.66 12.69 -17.80
C PRO A 524 7.23 12.70 -18.34
N PHE A 525 6.94 13.43 -19.42
CA PHE A 525 5.61 13.57 -20.00
C PHE A 525 5.58 13.28 -21.50
N ASP A 526 6.53 12.51 -22.02
CA ASP A 526 6.57 12.17 -23.44
C ASP A 526 5.27 11.51 -23.93
N PRO A 527 4.68 12.01 -25.03
CA PRO A 527 3.38 11.55 -25.50
C PRO A 527 3.39 10.12 -26.05
N GLU A 528 4.49 9.65 -26.63
CA GLU A 528 4.57 8.30 -27.21
C GLU A 528 4.66 7.25 -26.10
N ILE A 529 5.52 7.48 -25.10
CA ILE A 529 5.64 6.60 -23.94
C ILE A 529 4.37 6.65 -23.10
N ALA A 530 3.78 7.83 -22.87
CA ALA A 530 2.53 7.95 -22.14
C ALA A 530 1.37 7.22 -22.84
N HIS A 531 1.30 7.28 -24.17
CA HIS A 531 0.32 6.52 -24.95
C HIS A 531 0.54 5.00 -24.83
N SER A 532 1.80 4.54 -24.92
CA SER A 532 2.15 3.13 -24.73
C SER A 532 1.77 2.65 -23.32
N LEU A 533 2.08 3.45 -22.30
CA LEU A 533 1.74 3.21 -20.91
C LEU A 533 0.22 3.11 -20.71
N GLU A 534 -0.56 4.03 -21.29
CA GLU A 534 -2.02 3.97 -21.24
C GLU A 534 -2.54 2.70 -21.89
N LYS A 535 -2.07 2.40 -23.10
CA LYS A 535 -2.55 1.28 -23.92
C LYS A 535 -2.27 -0.08 -23.28
N HIS A 536 -1.09 -0.26 -22.72
CA HIS A 536 -0.62 -1.57 -22.27
C HIS A 536 -0.78 -1.78 -20.77
N ILE A 537 -0.85 -0.72 -19.97
CA ILE A 537 -0.96 -0.84 -18.51
C ILE A 537 -2.32 -0.31 -18.03
N TYR A 538 -2.58 1.00 -18.14
CA TYR A 538 -3.74 1.62 -17.48
C TYR A 538 -5.09 1.27 -18.09
N SER A 539 -5.18 1.11 -19.42
CA SER A 539 -6.45 0.83 -20.11
C SER A 539 -6.72 -0.67 -20.31
N ALA A 540 -5.67 -1.49 -20.23
CA ALA A 540 -5.72 -2.90 -20.62
C ALA A 540 -6.45 -3.78 -19.60
N GLY A 541 -6.47 -3.41 -18.31
CA GLY A 541 -6.96 -4.27 -17.24
C GLY A 541 -6.40 -5.70 -17.34
N GLY A 542 -7.24 -6.71 -17.06
CA GLY A 542 -6.86 -8.13 -17.15
C GLY A 542 -6.95 -8.75 -18.56
N SER A 543 -6.92 -7.95 -19.62
CA SER A 543 -7.14 -8.40 -21.02
C SER A 543 -6.07 -9.34 -21.58
N LEU A 544 -4.86 -9.31 -21.03
CA LEU A 544 -3.75 -10.22 -21.31
C LEU A 544 -3.05 -10.62 -20.00
N PRO A 545 -2.16 -11.64 -20.00
CA PRO A 545 -1.26 -11.88 -18.89
C PRO A 545 -0.41 -10.65 -18.56
N ALA A 546 -0.18 -10.40 -17.26
CA ALA A 546 0.54 -9.22 -16.79
C ALA A 546 1.96 -9.08 -17.36
N GLU A 547 2.69 -10.20 -17.50
CA GLU A 547 4.01 -10.24 -18.15
C GLU A 547 3.94 -9.77 -19.61
N GLU A 548 2.92 -10.19 -20.36
CA GLU A 548 2.73 -9.77 -21.75
C GLU A 548 2.38 -8.28 -21.85
N LEU A 549 1.53 -7.77 -20.95
CA LEU A 549 1.21 -6.35 -20.86
C LEU A 549 2.47 -5.51 -20.61
N TYR A 550 3.30 -5.94 -19.65
CA TYR A 550 4.55 -5.25 -19.35
C TYR A 550 5.55 -5.30 -20.49
N MET A 551 5.77 -6.47 -21.10
CA MET A 551 6.67 -6.61 -22.25
C MET A 551 6.20 -5.79 -23.45
N ASN A 552 4.89 -5.65 -23.66
CA ASN A 552 4.38 -4.78 -24.72
C ASN A 552 4.65 -3.29 -24.46
N PHE A 553 4.75 -2.88 -23.19
CA PHE A 553 5.11 -1.51 -22.80
C PHE A 553 6.63 -1.28 -22.84
N ARG A 554 7.43 -2.13 -22.18
CA ARG A 554 8.87 -1.94 -21.98
C ARG A 554 9.78 -2.66 -22.95
N GLY A 555 9.30 -3.69 -23.64
CA GLY A 555 10.10 -4.57 -24.51
C GLY A 555 10.84 -5.69 -23.78
N SER A 556 11.01 -5.60 -22.45
CA SER A 556 11.63 -6.66 -21.64
C SER A 556 11.11 -6.65 -20.21
N MET A 557 11.30 -7.76 -19.48
CA MET A 557 11.08 -7.80 -18.03
C MET A 557 12.22 -7.08 -17.29
N PRO A 558 11.92 -6.40 -16.17
CA PRO A 558 12.91 -5.63 -15.44
C PRO A 558 13.84 -6.56 -14.65
N LYS A 559 14.96 -6.00 -14.17
CA LYS A 559 15.90 -6.71 -13.30
C LYS A 559 16.00 -6.05 -11.93
N VAL A 560 16.32 -6.83 -10.90
CA VAL A 560 16.39 -6.38 -9.51
C VAL A 560 17.41 -5.24 -9.30
N GLU A 561 18.43 -5.14 -10.15
CA GLU A 561 19.44 -4.09 -10.09
C GLU A 561 18.85 -2.68 -10.25
N ALA A 562 17.75 -2.52 -11.00
CA ALA A 562 17.06 -1.23 -11.15
C ALA A 562 16.52 -0.75 -9.79
N LEU A 563 15.85 -1.64 -9.07
CA LEU A 563 15.37 -1.39 -7.70
C LEU A 563 16.53 -1.10 -6.74
N LEU A 564 17.60 -1.91 -6.78
CA LEU A 564 18.76 -1.70 -5.90
C LEU A 564 19.45 -0.35 -6.18
N LYS A 565 19.50 0.08 -7.44
CA LYS A 565 19.99 1.42 -7.83
C LYS A 565 19.06 2.50 -7.27
N GLY A 566 17.75 2.34 -7.47
CA GLY A 566 16.71 3.25 -7.00
C GLY A 566 16.81 3.52 -5.52
N ARG A 567 17.02 2.47 -4.70
CA ARG A 567 17.16 2.54 -3.23
C ARG A 567 18.57 2.89 -2.74
N GLY A 568 19.51 3.18 -3.64
CA GLY A 568 20.89 3.53 -3.26
C GLY A 568 21.76 2.37 -2.74
N PHE A 569 21.36 1.11 -2.96
CA PHE A 569 22.04 -0.08 -2.44
C PHE A 569 23.22 -0.57 -3.29
N LEU A 570 23.34 -0.17 -4.55
CA LEU A 570 24.49 -0.56 -5.39
C LEU A 570 25.79 0.21 -5.09
N LYS A 571 25.72 1.27 -4.26
CA LYS A 571 26.87 2.13 -3.89
C LYS A 571 27.32 1.92 -2.43
N ALA A 572 26.71 0.97 -1.72
CA ALA A 572 26.82 0.80 -0.27
C ALA A 572 27.92 -0.18 0.16
#